data_AF-A0A315A1Q8-F1
#
_entry.id   AF-A0A315A1Q8-F1
#
_cell.length_a   1.000
_cell.length_b   1.000
_cell.length_c   1.000
_cell.angle_alpha   90.00
_cell.angle_beta   90.00
_cell.angle_gamma   90.00
#
_symmetry.space_group_name_H-M   'P 1'
#
loop_
_entity.id
_entity.type
_entity.pdbx_description
1 polymer ?
#
loop_
_entity_poly.entity_id
_entity_poly.type
_entity_poly.pdbx_seq_one_letter_code
_entity_poly.pdbx_strand_id
1 'polypeptide(L)'
;DCYLMDKGYDSEKIHTLINEELKAEAIIPVRYRKRKKIKGKYRRKMRDEFDENVYHYRNLVETMFSVLKRKYGEELKATKYRNQAKEVKFKLLIHNIDRATSISVIIQMRISTEPLYL
;
A
#
# COMPACT_ATOMS: atom_id res chain seq x y z
N ASP A 1 4.98 6.87 -12.00
CA ASP A 1 4.44 6.19 -10.79
C ASP A 1 3.53 5.04 -11.15
N CYS A 2 3.43 4.05 -10.26
CA CYS A 2 2.59 2.87 -10.43
C CYS A 2 1.73 2.64 -9.18
N TYR A 3 0.43 2.45 -9.39
CA TYR A 3 -0.55 2.17 -8.35
C TYR A 3 -1.00 0.71 -8.44
N LEU A 4 -0.70 -0.05 -7.39
CA LEU A 4 -1.14 -1.43 -7.21
C LEU A 4 -2.40 -1.44 -6.36
N MET A 5 -3.51 -1.96 -6.88
CA MET A 5 -4.77 -2.02 -6.13
C MET A 5 -5.46 -3.37 -6.25
N ASP A 6 -6.28 -3.69 -5.25
CA ASP A 6 -7.06 -4.91 -5.25
C ASP A 6 -8.04 -4.98 -6.42
N LYS A 7 -8.38 -6.20 -6.83
CA LYS A 7 -9.44 -6.49 -7.80
C LYS A 7 -10.78 -5.81 -7.45
N GLY A 8 -11.01 -5.47 -6.17
CA GLY A 8 -12.11 -4.65 -5.70
C GLY A 8 -12.15 -3.22 -6.26
N TYR A 9 -11.06 -2.71 -6.81
CA TYR A 9 -10.98 -1.38 -7.43
C TYR A 9 -11.12 -1.40 -8.96
N ASP A 10 -11.34 -2.58 -9.56
CA ASP A 10 -11.54 -2.73 -11.00
C ASP A 10 -12.75 -1.92 -11.51
N SER A 11 -12.46 -0.73 -12.03
CA SER A 11 -13.42 0.25 -12.55
C SER A 11 -12.72 1.12 -13.58
N GLU A 12 -13.35 1.32 -14.74
CA GLU A 12 -12.75 2.15 -15.81
C GLU A 12 -12.49 3.58 -15.32
N LYS A 13 -13.40 4.15 -14.51
CA LYS A 13 -13.23 5.49 -13.94
C LYS A 13 -11.97 5.60 -13.08
N ILE A 14 -11.66 4.57 -12.29
CA ILE A 14 -10.46 4.55 -11.44
C ILE A 14 -9.21 4.46 -12.30
N HIS A 15 -9.22 3.59 -13.31
CA HIS A 15 -8.10 3.51 -14.24
C HIS A 15 -7.88 4.83 -15.00
N THR A 16 -8.94 5.44 -15.52
CA THR A 16 -8.88 6.73 -16.22
C THR A 16 -8.31 7.81 -15.32
N LEU A 17 -8.80 7.94 -14.09
CA LEU A 17 -8.28 8.91 -13.11
C LEU A 17 -6.77 8.74 -12.93
N ILE A 18 -6.30 7.51 -12.67
CA ILE A 18 -4.89 7.25 -12.38
C ILE A 18 -4.01 7.47 -13.63
N ASN A 19 -4.45 6.98 -14.79
CA ASN A 19 -3.65 7.07 -16.02
C ASN A 19 -3.65 8.48 -16.62
N GLU A 20 -4.79 9.17 -16.61
CA GLU A 20 -4.97 10.42 -17.33
C GLU A 20 -4.74 11.65 -16.46
N GLU A 21 -5.22 11.65 -15.21
CA GLU A 21 -5.08 12.78 -14.30
C GLU A 21 -3.81 12.68 -13.46
N LEU A 22 -3.58 11.52 -12.82
CA LEU A 22 -2.39 11.31 -11.98
C LEU A 22 -1.12 10.97 -12.79
N LYS A 23 -1.24 10.77 -14.11
CA LYS A 23 -0.13 10.42 -15.02
C LYS A 23 0.67 9.21 -14.52
N ALA A 24 -0.02 8.22 -13.98
CA ALA A 24 0.55 7.02 -13.39
C ALA A 24 -0.08 5.74 -13.96
N GLU A 25 0.59 4.60 -13.85
CA GLU A 25 0.02 3.34 -14.29
C GLU A 25 -0.82 2.70 -13.18
N ALA A 26 -2.01 2.20 -13.54
CA ALA A 26 -2.90 1.51 -12.61
C ALA A 26 -2.90 0.00 -12.87
N ILE A 27 -2.22 -0.77 -12.02
CA ILE A 27 -2.17 -2.22 -12.08
C ILE A 27 -3.25 -2.78 -11.15
N ILE A 28 -4.41 -3.09 -11.74
CA ILE A 28 -5.59 -3.60 -11.03
C ILE A 28 -6.10 -4.83 -11.78
N PRO A 29 -6.15 -6.01 -11.15
CA PRO A 29 -6.62 -7.22 -11.82
C PRO A 29 -8.08 -7.07 -12.24
N VAL A 30 -8.39 -7.43 -13.49
CA VAL A 30 -9.76 -7.37 -13.99
C VAL A 30 -10.64 -8.42 -13.31
N ARG A 31 -11.84 -8.01 -12.85
CA ARG A 31 -12.82 -8.92 -12.25
C ARG A 31 -13.33 -9.93 -13.27
N TYR A 32 -13.34 -11.21 -12.87
CA TYR A 32 -13.91 -12.28 -13.68
C TYR A 32 -15.42 -12.08 -13.86
N ARG A 33 -15.92 -12.21 -15.10
CA ARG A 33 -17.35 -12.13 -15.43
C ARG A 33 -17.70 -13.26 -16.40
N LYS A 34 -18.45 -14.26 -15.92
CA LYS A 34 -18.81 -15.49 -16.66
C LYS A 34 -19.44 -15.27 -18.06
N ARG A 35 -20.11 -14.14 -18.31
CA ARG A 35 -20.93 -13.93 -19.53
C ARG A 35 -20.85 -12.53 -20.14
N LYS A 36 -19.95 -11.67 -19.66
CA LYS A 36 -19.90 -10.26 -20.11
C LYS A 36 -18.52 -9.90 -20.62
N LYS A 37 -18.45 -9.42 -21.86
CA LYS A 37 -17.25 -8.81 -22.44
C LYS A 37 -16.78 -7.66 -21.54
N ILE A 38 -15.48 -7.60 -21.29
CA ILE A 38 -14.86 -6.50 -20.55
C ILE A 38 -14.99 -5.22 -21.38
N LYS A 39 -15.59 -4.20 -20.78
CA LYS A 39 -15.74 -2.85 -21.35
C LYS A 39 -14.77 -1.91 -20.63
N GLY A 40 -14.27 -0.93 -21.39
CA GLY A 40 -13.25 0.01 -20.93
C GLY A 40 -11.96 -0.12 -21.74
N LYS A 41 -11.28 1.00 -21.99
CA LYS A 41 -9.97 1.03 -22.66
C LYS A 41 -8.92 0.44 -21.71
N TYR A 42 -8.82 0.98 -20.50
CA TYR A 42 -7.79 0.57 -19.55
C TYR A 42 -8.08 -0.80 -18.94
N ARG A 43 -9.35 -1.16 -18.72
CA ARG A 43 -9.70 -2.52 -18.29
C ARG A 43 -9.39 -3.59 -19.33
N ARG A 44 -9.41 -3.25 -20.63
CA ARG A 44 -8.94 -4.17 -21.69
C ARG A 44 -7.42 -4.26 -21.70
N LYS A 45 -6.72 -3.13 -21.53
CA LYS A 45 -5.25 -3.13 -21.34
C LYS A 45 -4.85 -4.06 -20.18
N MET A 46 -5.49 -3.94 -19.01
CA MET A 46 -5.25 -4.80 -17.84
C MET A 46 -5.68 -6.26 -18.02
N ARG A 47 -6.37 -6.63 -19.10
CA ARG A 47 -6.63 -8.03 -19.45
C ARG A 47 -5.52 -8.57 -20.34
N ASP A 48 -5.03 -7.74 -21.26
CA ASP A 48 -4.11 -8.15 -22.32
C ASP A 48 -2.63 -8.01 -21.90
N GLU A 49 -2.31 -7.03 -21.06
CA GLU A 49 -0.96 -6.60 -20.71
C GLU A 49 -0.75 -6.58 -19.18
N PHE A 50 -1.45 -7.45 -18.44
CA PHE A 50 -1.32 -7.48 -16.98
C PHE A 50 0.06 -8.01 -16.56
N ASP A 51 0.83 -7.19 -15.85
CA ASP A 51 2.11 -7.60 -15.28
C ASP A 51 1.91 -8.15 -13.86
N GLU A 52 1.96 -9.48 -13.76
CA GLU A 52 1.83 -10.20 -12.49
C GLU A 52 3.04 -9.98 -11.56
N ASN A 53 4.24 -9.81 -12.12
CA ASN A 53 5.45 -9.55 -11.33
C ASN A 53 5.35 -8.20 -10.62
N VAL A 54 4.88 -7.18 -11.34
CA VAL A 54 4.63 -5.86 -10.76
C VAL A 54 3.51 -5.94 -9.71
N TYR A 55 2.47 -6.74 -9.96
CA TYR A 55 1.38 -6.92 -9.01
C TYR A 55 1.81 -7.59 -7.69
N HIS A 56 2.80 -8.49 -7.72
CA HIS A 56 3.30 -9.15 -6.50
C HIS A 56 3.86 -8.18 -5.44
N TYR A 57 4.34 -7.00 -5.84
CA TYR A 57 4.76 -5.96 -4.88
C TYR A 57 3.63 -5.45 -3.97
N ARG A 58 2.35 -5.73 -4.30
CA ARG A 58 1.20 -5.45 -3.43
C ARG A 58 1.32 -6.15 -2.07
N ASN A 59 1.99 -7.30 -2.01
CA ASN A 59 2.23 -8.05 -0.77
C ASN A 59 3.02 -7.22 0.27
N LEU A 60 3.84 -6.25 -0.16
CA LEU A 60 4.56 -5.35 0.74
C LEU A 60 3.60 -4.45 1.53
N VAL A 61 2.57 -3.93 0.86
CA VAL A 61 1.55 -3.07 1.46
C VAL A 61 0.69 -3.89 2.42
N GLU A 62 0.28 -5.10 2.04
CA GLU A 62 -0.45 -6.01 2.93
C GLU A 62 0.36 -6.36 4.19
N THR A 63 1.65 -6.63 4.02
CA THR A 63 2.56 -6.91 5.14
C THR A 63 2.67 -5.71 6.06
N MET A 64 2.82 -4.50 5.52
CA MET A 64 2.85 -3.26 6.30
C MET A 64 1.56 -3.08 7.10
N PHE A 65 0.39 -3.25 6.47
CA PHE A 65 -0.90 -3.16 7.17
C PHE A 65 -1.05 -4.25 8.24
N SER A 66 -0.59 -5.48 7.98
CA SER A 66 -0.58 -6.56 8.97
C SER A 66 0.29 -6.21 10.19
N VAL A 67 1.48 -5.67 9.97
CA VAL A 67 2.38 -5.22 11.06
C VAL A 67 1.73 -4.09 11.86
N LEU A 68 1.15 -3.11 11.18
CA LEU A 68 0.49 -1.97 11.81
C LEU A 68 -0.69 -2.41 12.70
N LYS A 69 -1.56 -3.30 12.19
CA LYS A 69 -2.69 -3.83 12.94
C LYS A 69 -2.26 -4.66 14.15
N ARG A 70 -1.20 -5.47 14.02
CA ARG A 70 -0.66 -6.25 15.16
C ARG A 70 -0.02 -5.37 16.22
N LYS A 71 0.69 -4.31 15.83
CA LYS A 71 1.42 -3.42 16.75
C LYS A 71 0.52 -2.39 17.46
N TYR A 72 -0.46 -1.84 16.74
CA TYR A 72 -1.28 -0.72 17.23
C TYR A 72 -2.77 -1.06 17.37
N GLY A 73 -3.11 -2.35 17.27
CA GLY A 73 -4.48 -2.85 17.30
C GLY A 73 -5.22 -2.68 15.96
N GLU A 74 -6.06 -3.66 15.64
CA GLU A 74 -6.91 -3.65 14.43
C GLU A 74 -8.10 -2.71 14.56
N GLU A 75 -8.65 -2.59 15.77
CA GLU A 75 -9.88 -1.82 16.03
C GLU A 75 -9.65 -0.31 15.96
N LEU A 76 -10.69 0.40 15.52
CA LEU A 76 -10.79 1.85 15.61
C LEU A 76 -11.79 2.21 16.71
N LYS A 77 -11.35 2.98 17.69
CA LYS A 77 -12.20 3.38 18.83
C LYS A 77 -13.14 4.53 18.47
N ALA A 78 -12.78 5.32 17.46
CA ALA A 78 -13.61 6.43 17.02
C ALA A 78 -14.92 5.96 16.37
N THR A 79 -16.03 6.60 16.73
CA THR A 79 -17.36 6.30 16.15
C THR A 79 -17.66 7.13 14.90
N LYS A 80 -17.21 8.38 14.85
CA LYS A 80 -17.41 9.26 13.68
C LYS A 80 -16.38 8.95 12.60
N TYR A 81 -16.82 8.79 11.34
CA TYR A 81 -15.95 8.52 10.19
C TYR A 81 -14.75 9.48 10.08
N ARG A 82 -14.97 10.79 10.27
CA ARG A 82 -13.89 11.79 10.26
C ARG A 82 -12.82 11.51 11.32
N ASN A 83 -13.21 11.01 12.48
CA ASN A 83 -12.29 10.68 13.56
C ASN A 83 -11.63 9.32 13.33
N GLN A 84 -12.32 8.34 12.75
CA GLN A 84 -11.72 7.07 12.30
C GLN A 84 -10.60 7.31 11.30
N ALA A 85 -10.83 8.18 10.31
CA ALA A 85 -9.79 8.56 9.35
C ALA A 85 -8.59 9.24 10.02
N LYS A 86 -8.81 10.07 11.04
CA LYS A 86 -7.73 10.68 11.84
C LYS A 86 -6.98 9.62 12.65
N GLU A 87 -7.69 8.70 13.29
CA GLU A 87 -7.11 7.61 14.08
C GLU A 87 -6.18 6.74 13.22
N VAL A 88 -6.62 6.32 12.03
CA VAL A 88 -5.78 5.58 11.08
C VAL A 88 -4.53 6.38 10.69
N LYS A 89 -4.66 7.68 10.40
CA LYS A 89 -3.52 8.56 10.09
C LYS A 89 -2.54 8.65 11.26
N PHE A 90 -3.02 8.76 12.49
CA PHE A 90 -2.16 8.77 13.67
C PHE A 90 -1.44 7.45 13.87
N LYS A 91 -2.11 6.30 13.69
CA LYS A 91 -1.44 4.98 13.74
C LYS A 91 -0.29 4.89 12.73
N LEU A 92 -0.49 5.40 11.51
CA LEU A 92 0.55 5.46 10.47
C LEU A 92 1.72 6.39 10.85
N LEU A 93 1.42 7.58 11.38
CA LEU A 93 2.46 8.52 11.83
C LEU A 93 3.31 7.93 12.96
N ILE A 94 2.66 7.32 13.95
CA ILE A 94 3.35 6.66 15.06
C ILE A 94 4.22 5.52 14.54
N HIS A 95 3.72 4.70 13.61
CA HIS A 95 4.51 3.64 12.99
C HIS A 95 5.79 4.17 12.32
N ASN A 96 5.68 5.26 11.56
CA ASN A 96 6.81 5.85 10.87
C ASN A 96 7.85 6.41 11.85
N ILE A 97 7.40 7.11 12.91
CA ILE A 97 8.29 7.65 13.95
C ILE A 97 9.01 6.52 14.67
N ASP A 98 8.27 5.51 15.12
CA ASP A 98 8.81 4.35 15.82
C ASP A 98 9.83 3.55 14.97
N ARG A 99 9.56 3.41 13.67
CA ARG A 99 10.51 2.78 12.75
C ARG A 99 11.77 3.61 12.57
N ALA A 100 11.64 4.92 12.44
CA ALA A 100 12.78 5.83 12.31
C ALA A 100 13.65 5.83 13.57
N THR A 101 13.05 5.90 14.76
CA THR A 101 13.80 5.85 16.03
C THR A 101 14.48 4.50 16.22
N SER A 102 13.80 3.39 15.92
CA SER A 102 14.39 2.05 15.99
C SER A 102 15.62 1.90 15.10
N ILE A 103 15.55 2.39 13.85
CA ILE A 103 16.69 2.38 12.93
C ILE A 103 17.84 3.23 13.47
N SER A 104 17.56 4.45 13.94
CA SER A 104 18.58 5.34 14.50
C SER A 104 19.31 4.71 15.69
N VAL A 105 18.58 4.07 16.61
CA VAL A 105 19.17 3.38 17.77
C VAL A 105 20.05 2.21 17.32
N ILE A 106 19.60 1.41 16.34
CA ILE A 106 20.41 0.30 15.79
C ILE A 106 21.71 0.82 15.17
N ILE A 107 21.65 1.91 14.41
CA ILE A 107 22.84 2.53 13.79
C ILE A 107 23.80 3.04 14.88
N GLN A 108 23.29 3.74 15.90
CA GLN A 108 24.10 4.22 17.02
C GLN A 108 24.80 3.08 17.78
N MET A 109 24.07 1.99 18.06
CA MET A 109 24.65 0.81 18.72
C MET A 109 25.73 0.14 17.86
N ARG A 110 25.58 0.12 16.53
CA ARG A 110 26.60 -0.43 15.61
C ARG A 110 27.87 0.42 15.53
N ILE A 111 27.75 1.74 15.61
CA ILE A 111 28.93 2.64 15.59
C ILE A 111 29.69 2.54 16.93
N SER A 112 28.98 2.33 18.04
CA SER A 112 29.57 2.23 19.39
C SER A 112 30.35 0.93 19.66
N THR A 113 30.34 -0.05 18.75
CA THR A 113 31.01 -1.35 18.94
C THR A 113 32.44 -1.44 18.39
N GLU A 114 33.08 -0.33 18.01
CA GLU A 114 34.52 -0.36 17.73
C GLU A 114 35.30 -0.69 19.03
N PRO A 115 36.16 -1.73 19.04
CA PRO A 115 36.95 -2.06 20.22
C PRO A 115 37.98 -0.94 20.47
N LEU A 116 37.92 -0.35 21.66
CA LEU A 116 39.01 0.44 22.21
C LEU A 116 40.19 -0.51 22.45
N TYR A 117 41.12 -0.57 21.49
CA TYR A 117 42.43 -1.17 21.70
C TYR A 117 43.21 -0.27 22.68
N LEU A 118 43.20 -0.66 23.96
CA LEU A 118 44.15 -0.22 24.99
C LEU A 118 45.27 -1.25 25.10
#